data_AF-A0A7J8PJW1-F1
#
_entry.id   AF-A0A7J8PJW1-F1
#
_cell.length_a   1.000
_cell.length_b   1.000
_cell.length_c   1.000
_cell.angle_alpha   90.00
_cell.angle_beta   90.00
_cell.angle_gamma   90.00
#
_symmetry.space_group_name_H-M   'P 1'
#
loop_
_entity.id
_entity.type
_entity.pdbx_description
1 polymer ?
#
loop_
_entity_poly.entity_id
_entity_poly.type
_entity_poly.pdbx_seq_one_letter_code
_entity_poly.pdbx_strand_id
1 'polypeptide(L)'
;MLGNGRRASLEGLATLGPGRQQDEKLKIFKADLRSPESFNAAMEGCRRVLHVSAPMDFQDNEPEAVLTQRSVDGALGIVKSCLRSKTVKRAVHTSSISAMCFNKENVERMDESFWTDVDYVRSEHNSYVSSYAISKTETEKAVSEVATEHGLDLVTIIPPIVVGPFICPKMHG
;
A
#
# COMPACT_ATOMS: atom_id res chain seq x y z
N MET A 1 -20.93 4.10 -16.37
CA MET A 1 -20.85 2.63 -16.28
C MET A 1 -19.83 2.30 -15.22
N LEU A 2 -20.25 1.66 -14.13
CA LEU A 2 -19.41 1.39 -12.96
C LEU A 2 -18.38 0.31 -13.32
N GLY A 3 -17.09 0.67 -13.30
CA GLY A 3 -16.00 -0.26 -13.57
C GLY A 3 -15.96 -1.35 -12.50
N ASN A 4 -16.12 -2.60 -12.92
CA ASN A 4 -15.85 -3.76 -12.09
C ASN A 4 -14.39 -3.69 -11.62
N GLY A 5 -14.19 -3.40 -10.33
CA GLY A 5 -12.88 -3.50 -9.70
C GLY A 5 -12.31 -4.88 -10.00
N ARG A 6 -11.10 -4.93 -10.57
CA ARG A 6 -10.41 -6.18 -10.90
C ARG A 6 -10.26 -6.99 -9.60
N ARG A 7 -11.11 -7.99 -9.40
CA ARG A 7 -10.95 -8.96 -8.31
C ARG A 7 -9.74 -9.82 -8.67
N ALA A 8 -8.68 -9.77 -7.87
CA ALA A 8 -7.67 -10.82 -7.92
C ALA A 8 -8.39 -12.15 -7.59
N SER A 9 -8.40 -13.12 -8.52
CA SER A 9 -8.98 -14.42 -8.23
C SER A 9 -8.09 -15.14 -7.22
N LEU A 10 -8.69 -15.70 -6.17
CA LEU A 10 -7.98 -16.51 -5.19
C LEU A 10 -7.54 -17.86 -5.80
N GLU A 11 -7.98 -18.18 -7.01
CA GLU A 11 -7.65 -19.42 -7.75
C GLU A 11 -6.13 -19.56 -7.98
N GLY A 12 -5.41 -18.44 -8.11
CA GLY A 12 -3.94 -18.45 -8.23
C GLY A 12 -3.19 -18.81 -6.93
N LEU A 13 -3.81 -18.62 -5.76
CA LEU A 13 -3.18 -18.92 -4.46
C LEU A 13 -3.31 -20.41 -4.09
N ALA A 14 -4.32 -21.10 -4.64
CA ALA A 14 -4.42 -22.55 -4.55
C ALA A 14 -3.39 -23.28 -5.45
N THR A 15 -2.75 -22.57 -6.36
CA THR A 15 -1.81 -23.10 -7.37
C THR A 15 -0.38 -22.62 -7.15
N LEU A 16 0.06 -22.54 -5.89
CA LEU A 16 1.46 -22.34 -5.50
C LEU A 16 2.34 -23.55 -5.90
N GLY A 17 2.47 -23.78 -7.21
CA GLY A 17 3.33 -24.79 -7.86
C GLY A 17 2.87 -26.24 -7.65
N PRO A 18 3.10 -27.13 -8.64
CA PRO A 18 2.98 -28.57 -8.40
C PRO A 18 4.04 -29.01 -7.37
N GLY A 19 3.61 -29.57 -6.24
CA GLY A 19 4.49 -30.25 -5.28
C GLY A 19 4.61 -29.66 -3.87
N ARG A 20 3.91 -28.57 -3.51
CA ARG A 20 3.90 -28.08 -2.12
C ARG A 20 2.71 -28.66 -1.34
N GLN A 21 3.01 -29.45 -0.31
CA GLN A 21 2.06 -29.80 0.75
C GLN A 21 1.49 -28.50 1.35
N GLN A 22 0.21 -28.50 1.74
CA GLN A 22 -0.41 -27.37 2.43
C GLN A 22 0.47 -27.01 3.64
N ASP A 23 1.17 -25.88 3.54
CA ASP A 23 2.01 -25.40 4.63
C ASP A 23 1.09 -24.96 5.76
N GLU A 24 1.09 -25.69 6.88
CA GLU A 24 0.26 -25.41 8.06
C GLU A 24 0.48 -23.98 8.62
N LYS A 25 1.57 -23.32 8.19
CA LYS A 25 1.93 -21.95 8.59
C LYS A 25 1.28 -20.87 7.72
N LEU A 26 0.73 -21.20 6.55
CA LEU A 26 0.07 -20.25 5.66
C LEU A 26 -1.45 -20.33 5.82
N LYS A 27 -2.05 -19.21 6.23
CA LYS A 27 -3.51 -19.05 6.28
C LYS A 27 -3.92 -17.92 5.34
N ILE A 28 -4.95 -18.17 4.54
CA ILE A 28 -5.46 -17.20 3.56
C ILE A 28 -6.78 -16.65 4.08
N PHE A 29 -6.90 -15.32 4.05
CA PHE A 29 -8.09 -14.59 4.47
C PHE A 29 -8.56 -13.70 3.34
N LYS A 30 -9.88 -13.55 3.20
CA LYS A 30 -10.48 -12.56 2.30
C LYS A 30 -10.55 -11.22 3.03
N ALA A 31 -9.97 -10.18 2.43
CA ALA A 31 -10.03 -8.81 2.93
C ALA A 31 -10.06 -7.80 1.78
N ASP A 32 -10.56 -6.59 2.05
CA ASP A 32 -10.69 -5.48 1.09
C ASP A 32 -10.39 -4.15 1.79
N LEU A 33 -9.59 -3.29 1.15
CA LEU A 33 -9.25 -1.95 1.67
C LEU A 33 -10.48 -1.05 1.84
N ARG A 34 -11.57 -1.31 1.12
CA ARG A 34 -12.85 -0.60 1.25
C ARG A 34 -13.62 -0.98 2.53
N SER A 35 -13.21 -2.05 3.20
CA SER A 35 -13.82 -2.57 4.43
C SER A 35 -12.71 -2.95 5.40
N PRO A 36 -12.03 -1.99 6.05
CA PRO A 36 -10.85 -2.27 6.87
C PRO A 36 -11.05 -3.28 8.01
N GLU A 37 -12.27 -3.41 8.52
CA GLU A 37 -12.66 -4.44 9.48
C GLU A 37 -12.49 -5.87 8.96
N SER A 38 -12.47 -6.07 7.63
CA SER A 38 -12.22 -7.37 7.01
C SER A 38 -10.81 -7.90 7.27
N PHE A 39 -9.86 -7.04 7.67
CA PHE A 39 -8.50 -7.44 8.04
C PHE A 39 -8.39 -7.95 9.49
N ASN A 40 -9.38 -7.71 10.35
CA ASN A 40 -9.29 -8.04 11.78
C ASN A 40 -8.99 -9.53 12.02
N ALA A 41 -9.71 -10.42 11.32
CA ALA A 41 -9.51 -11.87 11.46
C ALA A 41 -8.09 -12.32 11.04
N ALA A 42 -7.51 -11.67 10.03
CA ALA A 42 -6.16 -11.97 9.57
C ALA A 42 -5.06 -11.44 10.52
N MET A 43 -5.38 -10.40 11.30
CA MET A 43 -4.45 -9.73 12.21
C MET A 43 -4.50 -10.29 13.65
N GLU A 44 -5.49 -11.10 13.98
CA GLU A 44 -5.65 -11.68 15.31
C GLU A 44 -4.42 -12.54 15.69
N GLY A 45 -3.81 -12.25 16.83
CA GLY A 45 -2.60 -12.94 17.29
C GLY A 45 -1.31 -12.55 16.55
N CYS A 46 -1.36 -11.71 15.51
CA CYS A 46 -0.15 -11.26 14.81
C CYS A 46 0.72 -10.38 15.72
N ARG A 47 2.04 -10.59 15.67
CA ARG A 47 3.03 -9.72 16.32
C ARG A 47 3.51 -8.59 15.41
N ARG A 48 3.40 -8.77 14.10
CA ARG A 48 3.88 -7.87 13.05
C ARG A 48 2.87 -7.85 11.92
N VAL A 49 2.70 -6.70 11.27
CA VAL A 49 1.82 -6.54 10.12
C VAL A 49 2.61 -5.86 9.01
N LEU A 50 2.60 -6.45 7.82
CA LEU A 50 3.21 -5.87 6.62
C LEU A 50 2.07 -5.45 5.69
N HIS A 51 1.84 -4.14 5.60
CA HIS A 51 0.88 -3.57 4.69
C HIS A 51 1.57 -3.27 3.36
N VAL A 52 1.40 -4.20 2.41
CA VAL A 52 2.00 -4.14 1.06
C VAL A 52 0.95 -3.78 -0.01
N SER A 53 -0.33 -4.01 0.26
CA SER A 53 -1.41 -3.70 -0.67
C SER A 53 -1.51 -2.19 -0.91
N ALA A 54 -1.58 -1.80 -2.18
CA ALA A 54 -1.94 -0.46 -2.60
C ALA A 54 -2.79 -0.58 -3.87
N PRO A 55 -3.83 0.25 -4.04
CA PRO A 55 -4.48 0.39 -5.33
C PRO A 55 -3.45 0.83 -6.38
N MET A 56 -3.42 0.15 -7.52
CA MET A 56 -2.58 0.53 -8.66
C MET A 56 -3.49 0.82 -9.86
N ASP A 57 -3.45 2.06 -10.33
CA ASP A 57 -4.10 2.49 -11.56
C ASP A 57 -3.17 3.44 -12.31
N PHE A 58 -2.47 2.91 -13.31
CA PHE A 58 -1.55 3.67 -14.18
C PHE A 58 -2.20 4.03 -15.53
N GLN A 59 -3.48 3.68 -15.70
CA GLN A 59 -4.25 3.95 -16.92
C GLN A 59 -5.28 5.06 -16.69
N ASP A 60 -5.26 5.69 -15.51
CA ASP A 60 -6.20 6.73 -15.07
C ASP A 60 -7.67 6.34 -15.32
N ASN A 61 -8.01 5.07 -15.03
CA ASN A 61 -9.38 4.59 -15.14
C ASN A 61 -10.29 5.18 -14.06
N GLU A 62 -9.70 5.60 -12.94
CA GLU A 62 -10.38 6.18 -11.79
C GLU A 62 -9.85 7.60 -11.50
N PRO A 63 -10.72 8.55 -11.10
CA PRO A 63 -10.26 9.88 -10.70
C PRO A 63 -9.26 9.82 -9.53
N GLU A 64 -8.19 10.62 -9.60
CA GLU A 64 -7.13 10.70 -8.59
C GLU A 64 -7.68 10.79 -7.16
N ALA A 65 -8.63 11.69 -6.92
CA ALA A 65 -9.21 11.88 -5.59
C ALA A 65 -9.87 10.61 -5.03
N VAL A 66 -10.51 9.79 -5.88
CA VAL A 66 -11.14 8.52 -5.46
C VAL A 66 -10.08 7.45 -5.18
N LEU A 67 -9.04 7.39 -6.02
CA LEU A 67 -7.89 6.50 -5.81
C LEU A 67 -7.17 6.82 -4.49
N THR A 68 -6.89 8.10 -4.27
CA THR A 68 -6.21 8.62 -3.08
C THR A 68 -7.04 8.38 -1.83
N GLN A 69 -8.33 8.74 -1.84
CA GLN A 69 -9.23 8.49 -0.72
C GLN A 69 -9.26 7.01 -0.34
N ARG A 70 -9.44 6.09 -1.30
CA ARG A 70 -9.45 4.64 -1.03
C ARG A 70 -8.12 4.15 -0.43
N SER A 71 -7.01 4.70 -0.89
CA SER A 71 -5.67 4.29 -0.43
C SER A 71 -5.43 4.75 1.01
N VAL A 72 -5.74 6.03 1.30
CA VAL A 72 -5.65 6.62 2.64
C VAL A 72 -6.59 5.90 3.62
N ASP A 73 -7.87 5.77 3.29
CA ASP A 73 -8.87 5.16 4.18
C ASP A 73 -8.54 3.69 4.49
N GLY A 74 -8.11 2.94 3.46
CA GLY A 74 -7.73 1.54 3.61
C GLY A 74 -6.50 1.37 4.52
N ALA A 75 -5.46 2.17 4.29
CA ALA A 75 -4.23 2.12 5.08
C ALA A 75 -4.45 2.58 6.52
N LEU A 76 -5.17 3.68 6.73
CA LEU A 76 -5.58 4.17 8.05
C LEU A 76 -6.42 3.14 8.79
N GLY A 77 -7.32 2.45 8.09
CA GLY A 77 -8.12 1.39 8.66
C GLY A 77 -7.26 0.23 9.21
N ILE A 78 -6.24 -0.20 8.46
CA ILE A 78 -5.28 -1.22 8.91
C ILE A 78 -4.45 -0.71 10.10
N VAL A 79 -3.94 0.53 10.05
CA VAL A 79 -3.18 1.14 11.15
C VAL A 79 -4.02 1.25 12.42
N LYS A 80 -5.29 1.68 12.31
CA LYS A 80 -6.24 1.71 13.43
C LYS A 80 -6.52 0.30 13.96
N SER A 81 -6.57 -0.72 13.11
CA SER A 81 -6.65 -2.11 13.56
C SER A 81 -5.40 -2.58 14.30
N CYS A 82 -4.21 -2.15 13.87
CA CYS A 82 -2.96 -2.41 14.60
C CYS A 82 -2.99 -1.75 15.99
N LEU A 83 -3.43 -0.50 16.09
CA LEU A 83 -3.56 0.23 17.35
C LEU A 83 -4.53 -0.44 18.34
N ARG A 84 -5.64 -1.02 17.85
CA ARG A 84 -6.58 -1.77 18.69
C ARG A 84 -6.08 -3.15 19.08
N SER A 85 -5.09 -3.70 18.36
CA SER A 85 -4.56 -5.04 18.62
C SER A 85 -3.71 -5.05 19.89
N LYS A 86 -3.91 -6.07 20.73
CA LYS A 86 -3.09 -6.30 21.93
C LYS A 86 -1.75 -6.99 21.60
N THR A 87 -1.64 -7.62 20.43
CA THR A 87 -0.52 -8.49 20.07
C THR A 87 0.45 -7.85 19.08
N VAL A 88 -0.03 -6.97 18.20
CA VAL A 88 0.82 -6.28 17.21
C VAL A 88 1.80 -5.38 17.95
N LYS A 89 3.10 -5.52 17.63
CA LYS A 89 4.15 -4.66 18.20
C LYS A 89 4.84 -3.78 17.17
N ARG A 90 4.67 -4.05 15.87
CA ARG A 90 5.16 -3.19 14.79
C ARG A 90 4.32 -3.38 13.54
N ALA A 91 3.99 -2.27 12.89
CA ALA A 91 3.44 -2.24 11.54
C ALA A 91 4.53 -1.78 10.57
N VAL A 92 4.54 -2.35 9.37
CA VAL A 92 5.40 -1.93 8.27
C VAL A 92 4.52 -1.52 7.10
N HIS A 93 4.63 -0.27 6.66
CA HIS A 93 3.94 0.24 5.47
C HIS A 93 4.91 0.24 4.29
N THR A 94 4.50 -0.37 3.18
CA THR A 94 5.28 -0.32 1.94
C THR A 94 4.89 0.95 1.19
N SER A 95 5.71 1.99 1.27
CA SER A 95 5.56 3.21 0.48
C SER A 95 6.12 3.00 -0.94
N SER A 96 6.67 4.05 -1.58
CA SER A 96 7.30 4.01 -2.90
C SER A 96 8.19 5.23 -3.06
N ILE A 97 9.23 5.14 -3.88
CA ILE A 97 10.04 6.30 -4.31
C ILE A 97 9.18 7.43 -4.90
N SER A 98 7.99 7.13 -5.43
CA SER A 98 7.04 8.15 -5.91
C SER A 98 6.47 9.05 -4.80
N ALA A 99 6.56 8.65 -3.54
CA ALA A 99 6.21 9.48 -2.40
C ALA A 99 7.28 10.54 -2.07
N MET A 100 8.46 10.42 -2.67
CA MET A 100 9.65 11.22 -2.38
C MET A 100 10.13 12.07 -3.56
N CYS A 101 10.08 11.55 -4.80
CA CYS A 101 10.86 12.11 -5.91
C CYS A 101 10.18 13.19 -6.76
N PHE A 102 8.88 13.47 -6.59
CA PHE A 102 8.18 14.46 -7.42
C PHE A 102 8.03 15.79 -6.69
N ASN A 103 9.10 16.56 -6.66
CA ASN A 103 9.11 17.92 -6.12
C ASN A 103 9.88 18.86 -7.06
N LYS A 104 9.92 20.15 -6.73
CA LYS A 104 10.60 21.18 -7.53
C LYS A 104 12.11 21.20 -7.32
N GLU A 105 12.64 20.36 -6.43
CA GLU A 105 14.06 20.33 -6.12
C GLU A 105 14.82 19.50 -7.17
N ASN A 106 15.88 20.08 -7.73
CA ASN A 106 16.74 19.39 -8.68
C ASN A 106 18.03 18.95 -7.96
N VAL A 107 17.97 17.79 -7.29
CA VAL A 107 19.05 17.24 -6.48
C VAL A 107 19.63 15.96 -7.06
N GLU A 108 20.93 15.73 -6.86
CA GLU A 108 21.62 14.50 -7.29
C GLU A 108 21.31 13.31 -6.36
N ARG A 109 21.01 13.57 -5.08
CA ARG A 109 20.76 12.57 -4.05
C ARG A 109 19.55 12.99 -3.21
N MET A 110 18.74 12.01 -2.84
CA MET A 110 17.60 12.17 -1.92
C MET A 110 17.78 11.22 -0.74
N ASP A 111 17.27 11.62 0.41
CA ASP A 111 17.17 10.81 1.63
C ASP A 111 15.73 10.84 2.16
N GLU A 112 15.48 10.22 3.31
CA GLU A 112 14.16 10.09 3.91
C GLU A 112 13.52 11.42 4.37
N SER A 113 14.22 12.56 4.25
CA SER A 113 13.66 13.88 4.52
C SER A 113 12.84 14.45 3.35
N PHE A 114 12.99 13.88 2.16
CA PHE A 114 12.33 14.34 0.94
C PHE A 114 10.88 13.86 0.86
N TRP A 115 10.03 14.71 0.28
CA TRP A 115 8.65 14.38 -0.02
C TRP A 115 8.29 14.85 -1.41
N THR A 116 7.37 14.14 -2.05
CA THR A 116 6.66 14.62 -3.22
C THR A 116 5.80 15.82 -2.83
N ASP A 117 5.87 16.88 -3.64
CA ASP A 117 5.00 18.04 -3.57
C ASP A 117 3.72 17.74 -4.36
N VAL A 118 2.65 17.41 -3.64
CA VAL A 118 1.37 17.00 -4.23
C VAL A 118 0.73 18.14 -5.02
N ASP A 119 0.89 19.39 -4.60
CA ASP A 119 0.31 20.54 -5.30
C ASP A 119 1.06 20.81 -6.61
N TYR A 120 2.39 20.67 -6.60
CA TYR A 120 3.20 20.65 -7.82
C TYR A 120 2.76 19.52 -8.77
N VAL A 121 2.54 18.31 -8.24
CA VAL A 121 2.10 17.19 -9.07
C VAL A 121 0.73 17.45 -9.72
N ARG A 122 -0.23 17.98 -8.96
CA ARG A 122 -1.57 18.30 -9.49
C ARG A 122 -1.58 19.44 -10.51
N SER A 123 -0.68 20.41 -10.39
CA SER A 123 -0.71 21.65 -11.18
C SER A 123 0.22 21.64 -12.39
N GLU A 124 1.42 21.07 -12.26
CA GLU A 124 2.52 21.25 -13.21
C GLU A 124 3.07 19.93 -13.76
N HIS A 125 2.83 18.80 -13.08
CA HIS A 125 3.33 17.49 -13.51
C HIS A 125 2.19 16.52 -13.85
N ASN A 126 1.72 16.60 -15.10
CA ASN A 126 0.68 15.72 -15.62
C ASN A 126 1.27 14.49 -16.35
N SER A 127 1.62 13.47 -15.58
CA SER A 127 2.13 12.18 -16.07
C SER A 127 1.23 11.02 -15.64
N TYR A 128 1.32 9.86 -16.32
CA TYR A 128 0.59 8.63 -15.99
C TYR A 128 0.91 8.05 -14.59
N VAL A 129 1.94 8.57 -13.91
CA VAL A 129 2.29 8.20 -12.53
C VAL A 129 1.74 9.17 -11.48
N SER A 130 1.11 10.28 -11.88
CA SER A 130 0.76 11.37 -10.96
C SER A 130 -0.26 10.94 -9.93
N SER A 131 -1.35 10.28 -10.36
CA SER A 131 -2.37 9.72 -9.47
C SER A 131 -1.77 8.75 -8.45
N TYR A 132 -0.82 7.90 -8.89
CA TYR A 132 -0.10 6.97 -8.02
C TYR A 132 0.82 7.69 -7.05
N ALA A 133 1.61 8.67 -7.51
CA ALA A 133 2.52 9.45 -6.67
C ALA A 133 1.77 10.21 -5.57
N ILE A 134 0.68 10.89 -5.93
CA ILE A 134 -0.18 11.60 -4.97
C ILE A 134 -0.74 10.62 -3.95
N SER A 135 -1.37 9.53 -4.41
CA SER A 135 -1.94 8.51 -3.53
C SER A 135 -0.93 7.94 -2.55
N LYS A 136 0.28 7.58 -3.01
CA LYS A 136 1.35 7.04 -2.13
C LYS A 136 1.83 8.08 -1.12
N THR A 137 2.01 9.33 -1.55
CA THR A 137 2.44 10.44 -0.69
C THR A 137 1.43 10.72 0.43
N GLU A 138 0.16 10.92 0.06
CA GLU A 138 -0.92 11.22 1.01
C GLU A 138 -1.16 10.05 1.97
N THR A 139 -1.11 8.81 1.46
CA THR A 139 -1.25 7.61 2.29
C THR A 139 -0.13 7.53 3.33
N GLU A 140 1.13 7.72 2.93
CA GLU A 140 2.28 7.63 3.84
C GLU A 140 2.24 8.72 4.93
N LYS A 141 1.91 9.96 4.54
CA LYS A 141 1.74 11.07 5.51
C LYS A 141 0.65 10.74 6.53
N ALA A 142 -0.52 10.32 6.07
CA ALA A 142 -1.65 10.03 6.94
C ALA A 142 -1.36 8.88 7.93
N VAL A 143 -0.76 7.78 7.47
CA VAL A 143 -0.44 6.66 8.38
C VAL A 143 0.67 7.03 9.38
N SER A 144 1.64 7.85 8.96
CA SER A 144 2.75 8.29 9.81
C SER A 144 2.28 9.24 10.90
N GLU A 145 1.38 10.16 10.56
CA GLU A 145 0.74 11.08 11.50
C GLU A 145 -0.04 10.31 12.57
N VAL A 146 -0.97 9.44 12.16
CA VAL A 146 -1.80 8.64 13.09
C VAL A 146 -0.96 7.68 13.93
N ALA A 147 0.09 7.09 13.35
CA ALA A 147 1.00 6.23 14.11
C ALA A 147 1.77 7.01 15.18
N THR A 148 2.24 8.21 14.84
CA THR A 148 2.97 9.08 15.77
C THR A 148 2.05 9.57 16.89
N GLU A 149 0.86 10.05 16.54
CA GLU A 149 -0.15 10.56 17.49
C GLU A 149 -0.52 9.51 18.54
N HIS A 150 -0.64 8.24 18.13
CA HIS A 150 -1.10 7.16 19.00
C HIS A 150 0.01 6.21 19.46
N GLY A 151 1.29 6.53 19.20
CA GLY A 151 2.44 5.76 19.67
C GLY A 151 2.54 4.34 19.09
N LEU A 152 2.11 4.13 17.85
CA LEU A 152 2.35 2.88 17.12
C LEU A 152 3.79 2.84 16.60
N ASP A 153 4.53 1.75 16.85
CA ASP A 153 5.79 1.45 16.16
C ASP A 153 5.49 1.15 14.68
N LEU A 154 5.52 2.19 13.86
CA LEU A 154 5.37 2.13 12.41
C LEU A 154 6.73 2.33 11.75
N VAL A 155 7.03 1.49 10.76
CA VAL A 155 8.15 1.67 9.84
C VAL A 155 7.59 1.82 8.43
N THR A 156 8.06 2.82 7.68
CA THR A 156 7.80 2.91 6.25
C THR A 156 9.03 2.45 5.47
N ILE A 157 8.80 1.71 4.38
CA ILE A 157 9.86 1.29 3.46
C ILE A 157 9.57 1.94 2.12
N ILE A 158 10.58 2.59 1.53
CA ILE A 158 10.48 3.33 0.27
C ILE A 158 11.23 2.56 -0.82
N PRO A 159 10.60 1.56 -1.47
CA PRO A 159 11.23 0.84 -2.56
C PRO A 159 11.36 1.73 -3.82
N PRO A 160 12.47 1.63 -4.57
CA PRO A 160 12.60 2.16 -5.91
C PRO A 160 11.89 1.23 -6.91
N ILE A 161 12.33 1.22 -8.17
CA ILE A 161 11.88 0.22 -9.15
C ILE A 161 12.35 -1.17 -8.69
N VAL A 162 11.40 -2.04 -8.36
CA VAL A 162 11.67 -3.42 -7.92
C VAL A 162 11.84 -4.32 -9.15
N VAL A 163 13.04 -4.89 -9.33
CA VAL A 163 13.39 -5.75 -10.46
C VAL A 163 13.93 -7.09 -9.95
N GLY A 164 13.44 -8.20 -10.52
CA GLY A 164 13.94 -9.54 -10.23
C GLY A 164 12.97 -10.64 -10.63
N PRO A 165 13.34 -11.92 -10.41
CA PRO A 165 12.43 -13.05 -10.58
C PRO A 165 11.21 -12.93 -9.65
N PHE A 166 10.03 -13.34 -10.12
CA PHE A 166 8.79 -13.31 -9.35
C PHE A 166 8.02 -14.63 -9.48
N ILE A 167 7.26 -14.98 -8.43
CA ILE A 167 6.47 -16.22 -8.37
C ILE A 167 5.05 -16.07 -8.92
N CYS A 168 4.59 -14.84 -9.14
CA CYS A 168 3.27 -14.57 -9.70
C CYS A 168 3.23 -14.99 -11.18
N PRO A 169 2.11 -15.56 -11.68
CA PRO A 169 2.02 -15.99 -13.07
C PRO A 169 2.06 -14.83 -14.07
N LYS A 170 1.67 -13.62 -13.64
CA LYS A 170 1.74 -12.37 -14.38
C LYS A 170 2.04 -11.22 -13.42
N MET A 171 2.69 -10.18 -13.93
CA MET A 171 2.75 -8.90 -13.22
C MET A 171 1.36 -8.28 -13.24
N HIS A 172 0.90 -7.81 -12.07
CA HIS A 172 -0.38 -7.13 -11.95
C HIS A 172 -0.14 -5.62 -12.11
N GLY A 173 -0.68 -5.04 -13.17
CA GLY A 173 -0.61 -3.62 -13.56
C GLY A 173 -1.41 -3.42 -14.83
#